data_AF-A0A6G3ZG16-F1
#
_entry.id   AF-A0A6G3ZG16-F1
#
_cell.length_a   1.000
_cell.length_b   1.000
_cell.length_c   1.000
_cell.angle_alpha   90.00
_cell.angle_beta   90.00
_cell.angle_gamma   90.00
#
_symmetry.space_group_name_H-M   'P 1'
#
loop_
_entity.id
_entity.type
_entity.pdbx_description
1 polymer ?
#
loop_
_entity_poly.entity_id
_entity_poly.type
_entity_poly.pdbx_seq_one_letter_code
_entity_poly.pdbx_strand_id
1 'polypeptide(L)'
;MTPDITTLAASLPAALGLFVSYQAYRGYRRHGSATMGLLAVGIVCFTAIPFALQALLAPALAWSDALAILAIVVSYNVGLVAILWSLRGDGR
;
A
#
# COMPACT_ATOMS: atom_id res chain seq x y z
N MET A 1 24.13 -6.26 6.50
CA MET A 1 23.12 -7.32 6.39
C MET A 1 22.84 -7.53 4.92
N THR A 2 23.15 -8.71 4.38
CA THR A 2 22.72 -9.08 3.03
C THR A 2 21.20 -9.19 3.01
N PRO A 3 20.49 -8.61 2.02
CA PRO A 3 19.04 -8.70 1.97
C PRO A 3 18.61 -10.16 1.84
N ASP A 4 17.63 -10.54 2.64
CA ASP A 4 17.08 -11.89 2.63
C ASP A 4 16.24 -12.11 1.35
N ILE A 5 16.12 -13.36 0.90
CA ILE A 5 15.42 -13.68 -0.35
C ILE A 5 13.94 -13.26 -0.30
N THR A 6 13.36 -13.26 0.89
CA THR A 6 12.00 -12.83 1.19
C THR A 6 11.83 -11.33 1.00
N THR A 7 12.80 -10.52 1.47
CA THR A 7 12.81 -9.07 1.28
C THR A 7 12.95 -8.71 -0.20
N LEU A 8 13.83 -9.41 -0.91
CA LEU A 8 14.02 -9.19 -2.34
C LEU A 8 12.76 -9.54 -3.13
N ALA A 9 12.14 -10.69 -2.83
CA ALA A 9 10.88 -11.10 -3.46
C ALA A 9 9.74 -10.11 -3.16
N ALA A 10 9.62 -9.62 -1.92
CA ALA A 10 8.60 -8.65 -1.52
C ALA A 10 8.81 -7.25 -2.11
N SER A 11 10.05 -6.88 -2.46
CA SER A 11 10.36 -5.59 -3.05
C SER A 11 9.72 -5.39 -4.44
N LEU A 12 9.57 -6.46 -5.22
CA LEU A 12 8.96 -6.43 -6.55
C LEU A 12 7.49 -6.00 -6.53
N PRO A 13 6.57 -6.69 -5.80
CA PRO A 13 5.18 -6.28 -5.69
C PRO A 13 5.03 -4.92 -5.00
N ALA A 14 5.91 -4.57 -4.06
CA ALA A 14 5.91 -3.22 -3.46
C ALA A 14 6.21 -2.14 -4.51
N ALA A 15 7.24 -2.34 -5.35
CA ALA A 15 7.60 -1.43 -6.42
C ALA A 15 6.50 -1.34 -7.49
N LEU A 16 5.93 -2.48 -7.89
CA LEU A 16 4.81 -2.52 -8.83
C LEU A 16 3.58 -1.81 -8.29
N GLY A 17 3.21 -2.07 -7.03
CA GLY A 17 2.10 -1.38 -6.39
C GLY A 17 2.31 0.13 -6.29
N LEU A 18 3.53 0.57 -5.95
CA LEU A 18 3.88 1.99 -5.94
C LEU A 18 3.75 2.61 -7.35
N PHE A 19 4.20 1.89 -8.37
CA PHE A 19 4.09 2.33 -9.76
C PHE A 19 2.64 2.45 -10.21
N VAL A 20 1.80 1.43 -9.95
CA VAL A 20 0.37 1.47 -10.29
C VAL A 20 -0.33 2.59 -9.53
N SER A 21 -0.01 2.77 -8.25
CA SER A 21 -0.55 3.87 -7.45
C SER A 21 -0.15 5.23 -8.02
N TYR A 22 1.09 5.39 -8.47
CA TYR A 22 1.54 6.62 -9.11
C TYR A 22 0.77 6.90 -10.41
N GLN A 23 0.50 5.87 -11.22
CA GLN A 23 -0.31 6.02 -12.43
C GLN A 23 -1.76 6.41 -12.10
N ALA A 24 -2.36 5.80 -11.07
CA ALA A 24 -3.69 6.16 -10.59
C ALA A 24 -3.76 7.62 -10.10
N TYR A 25 -2.75 8.07 -9.34
CA TYR A 25 -2.63 9.45 -8.90
C TYR A 25 -2.43 10.43 -10.07
N ARG A 26 -1.63 10.05 -11.07
CA ARG A 26 -1.43 10.85 -12.27
C ARG A 26 -2.72 10.96 -13.10
N GLY A 27 -3.50 9.89 -13.16
CA GLY A 27 -4.84 9.87 -13.75
C GLY A 27 -5.80 10.80 -13.01
N TYR A 28 -5.84 10.74 -11.67
CA TYR A 28 -6.59 11.70 -10.84
C TYR A 28 -6.21 13.14 -11.17
N ARG A 29 -4.92 13.45 -11.19
CA ARG A 29 -4.44 14.81 -11.45
C ARG A 29 -4.78 15.31 -12.86
N ARG A 30 -4.91 14.42 -13.84
CA ARG A 30 -5.20 14.78 -15.24
C ARG A 30 -6.69 14.83 -15.56
N HIS A 31 -7.53 14.07 -14.85
CA HIS A 31 -8.95 13.91 -15.21
C HIS A 31 -9.91 14.36 -14.09
N GLY A 32 -9.40 14.72 -12.91
CA GLY A 32 -10.20 15.30 -11.82
C GLY A 32 -11.13 14.32 -11.10
N SER A 33 -11.12 13.02 -11.45
CA SER A 33 -11.98 12.02 -10.83
C SER A 33 -11.48 11.65 -9.43
N ALA A 34 -12.13 12.18 -8.40
CA ALA A 34 -11.85 11.90 -6.99
C ALA A 34 -11.74 10.40 -6.67
N THR A 35 -12.50 9.58 -7.41
CA THR A 35 -12.46 8.13 -7.31
C THR A 35 -11.09 7.54 -7.63
N MET A 36 -10.44 8.03 -8.68
CA MET A 36 -9.12 7.56 -9.08
C MET A 36 -8.03 7.89 -8.03
N GLY A 37 -8.24 8.95 -7.25
CA GLY A 37 -7.40 9.30 -6.10
C GLY A 37 -7.56 8.32 -4.93
N LEU A 38 -8.79 7.89 -4.63
CA LEU A 38 -9.07 6.88 -3.60
C LEU A 38 -8.47 5.52 -3.96
N LEU A 39 -8.53 5.13 -5.25
CA LEU A 39 -7.87 3.92 -5.75
C LEU A 39 -6.35 3.96 -5.49
N ALA A 40 -5.69 5.08 -5.78
CA ALA A 40 -4.26 5.25 -5.54
C ALA A 40 -3.92 5.06 -4.04
N VAL A 41 -4.68 5.72 -3.15
CA VAL A 41 -4.50 5.56 -1.70
C VAL A 41 -4.65 4.10 -1.27
N GLY A 42 -5.67 3.41 -1.78
CA GLY A 42 -5.90 2.00 -1.49
C GLY A 42 -4.72 1.11 -1.88
N ILE A 43 -4.13 1.36 -3.06
CA ILE A 43 -2.97 0.59 -3.54
C ILE A 43 -1.73 0.86 -2.67
N VAL A 44 -1.42 2.12 -2.32
CA VAL A 44 -0.31 2.44 -1.41
C VAL A 44 -0.45 1.71 -0.07
N CYS A 45 -1.65 1.75 0.52
CA CYS A 45 -1.95 1.08 1.78
C CYS A 45 -1.82 -0.44 1.68
N PHE A 46 -2.07 -1.02 0.52
CA PHE A 46 -1.99 -2.46 0.33
C PHE A 46 -0.58 -2.95 0.00
N THR A 47 0.26 -2.15 -0.66
CA THR A 47 1.56 -2.63 -1.16
C THR A 47 2.75 -1.96 -0.48
N ALA A 48 2.78 -0.63 -0.46
CA ALA A 48 3.95 0.12 -0.03
C ALA A 48 4.05 0.19 1.50
N ILE A 49 2.93 0.42 2.18
CA ILE A 49 2.90 0.51 3.65
C ILE A 49 3.29 -0.81 4.30
N PRO A 50 2.74 -1.98 3.93
CA PRO A 50 3.11 -3.27 4.53
C PRO A 50 4.59 -3.59 4.33
N PHE A 51 5.13 -3.33 3.12
CA PHE A 51 6.54 -3.52 2.85
C PHE A 51 7.41 -2.59 3.70
N ALA A 52 7.06 -1.30 3.81
CA ALA A 52 7.81 -0.36 4.65
C ALA A 52 7.74 -0.73 6.15
N LEU A 53 6.57 -1.20 6.62
CA LEU A 53 6.40 -1.69 7.98
C LEU A 53 7.32 -2.87 8.26
N GLN A 54 7.36 -3.84 7.36
CA GLN A 54 8.07 -5.09 7.57
C GLN A 54 9.59 -4.98 7.32
N ALA A 55 9.99 -4.27 6.26
CA ALA A 55 11.39 -4.20 5.84
C ALA A 55 12.17 -3.06 6.52
N LEU A 56 11.50 -1.97 6.92
CA LEU A 56 12.16 -0.78 7.48
C LEU A 56 11.75 -0.53 8.94
N LEU A 57 10.45 -0.33 9.22
CA LEU A 57 10.01 0.16 10.53
C LEU A 57 10.13 -0.87 11.65
N ALA A 58 9.66 -2.09 11.44
CA ALA A 58 9.73 -3.16 12.43
C ALA A 58 11.16 -3.44 12.90
N PRO A 59 12.16 -3.63 12.01
CA PRO A 59 13.54 -3.81 12.45
C PRO A 59 14.14 -2.53 13.05
N ALA A 60 13.85 -1.33 12.50
CA ALA A 60 14.42 -0.08 13.00
C ALA A 60 13.93 0.29 14.41
N LEU A 61 12.67 -0.01 14.74
CA LEU A 61 12.06 0.26 16.06
C LEU A 61 12.04 -0.98 16.97
N ALA A 62 12.63 -2.11 16.55
CA ALA A 62 12.60 -3.38 17.27
C ALA A 62 11.16 -3.78 17.70
N TRP A 63 10.20 -3.65 16.79
CA TRP A 63 8.82 -4.06 17.04
C TRP A 63 8.73 -5.56 17.32
N SER A 64 7.76 -5.95 18.16
CA SER A 64 7.41 -7.36 18.29
C SER A 64 6.73 -7.87 17.02
N ASP A 65 6.91 -9.16 16.71
CA ASP A 65 6.30 -9.80 15.53
C ASP A 65 4.79 -9.61 15.50
N ALA A 66 4.14 -9.74 16.67
CA ALA A 66 2.71 -9.53 16.82
C ALA A 66 2.28 -8.11 16.42
N LEU A 67 3.05 -7.09 16.82
CA LEU A 67 2.75 -5.70 16.49
C LEU A 67 2.97 -5.42 14.99
N ALA A 68 4.05 -5.96 14.41
CA ALA A 68 4.31 -5.85 12.98
C ALA A 68 3.19 -6.48 12.14
N ILE A 69 2.75 -7.70 12.51
CA ILE A 69 1.64 -8.39 11.82
C ILE A 69 0.34 -7.61 11.99
N LEU A 70 0.03 -7.13 13.19
CA LEU A 70 -1.17 -6.32 13.45
C LEU A 70 -1.19 -5.07 12.57
N ALA A 71 -0.09 -4.33 12.50
CA ALA A 71 0.02 -3.12 11.69
C ALA A 71 -0.17 -3.41 10.19
N ILE A 72 0.41 -4.52 9.70
CA ILE A 72 0.25 -4.98 8.32
C ILE A 72 -1.22 -5.33 8.03
N VAL A 73 -1.87 -6.10 8.90
CA VAL A 73 -3.27 -6.51 8.72
C VAL A 73 -4.20 -5.29 8.73
N VAL A 74 -3.97 -4.33 9.62
CA VAL A 74 -4.70 -3.06 9.64
C VAL A 74 -4.52 -2.32 8.31
N SER A 75 -3.28 -2.22 7.82
CA SER A 75 -2.98 -1.58 6.54
C SER A 75 -3.73 -2.23 5.37
N TYR A 76 -3.80 -3.57 5.32
CA TYR A 76 -4.58 -4.29 4.31
C TYR A 76 -6.07 -3.96 4.39
N ASN A 77 -6.65 -3.97 5.59
CA ASN A 77 -8.07 -3.66 5.77
C ASN A 77 -8.39 -2.21 5.37
N VAL A 78 -7.56 -1.24 5.77
CA VAL A 78 -7.71 0.16 5.35
C VAL A 78 -7.59 0.30 3.84
N GLY A 79 -6.63 -0.37 3.21
CA GLY A 79 -6.49 -0.41 1.75
C GLY A 79 -7.73 -0.94 1.04
N LEU A 80 -8.29 -2.06 1.52
CA LEU A 80 -9.51 -2.65 0.97
C LEU A 80 -10.73 -1.73 1.12
N VAL A 81 -10.89 -1.07 2.28
CA VAL A 81 -11.96 -0.09 2.49
C VAL A 81 -11.83 1.08 1.52
N ALA A 82 -10.61 1.59 1.31
CA ALA A 82 -10.36 2.67 0.37
C ALA A 82 -10.69 2.27 -1.09
N ILE A 83 -10.33 1.06 -1.51
CA ILE A 83 -10.68 0.52 -2.83
C ILE A 83 -12.21 0.37 -2.97
N LEU A 84 -12.89 -0.15 -1.96
CA LEU A 84 -14.36 -0.27 -1.97
C LEU A 84 -15.05 1.10 -2.04
N TRP A 85 -14.53 2.09 -1.32
CA TRP A 85 -15.04 3.47 -1.37
C TRP A 85 -14.82 4.12 -2.73
N SER A 86 -13.66 3.87 -3.35
CA SER A 86 -13.40 4.26 -4.74
C SER A 86 -14.53 3.74 -5.63
N LEU A 87 -14.78 2.43 -5.65
CA LEU A 87 -15.80 1.84 -6.54
C LEU A 87 -17.22 2.37 -6.30
N ARG A 88 -17.56 2.79 -5.06
CA ARG A 88 -18.87 3.38 -4.75
C ARG A 88 -18.99 4.84 -5.17
N GLY A 89 -17.89 5.57 -5.30
CA GLY A 89 -17.87 6.98 -5.70
C GLY A 89 -18.24 7.22 -7.17
N ASP A 90 -17.96 6.25 -8.06
CA ASP A 90 -18.22 6.34 -9.51
C ASP A 90 -19.67 6.04 -9.92
N GLY A 91 -20.54 5.65 -8.98
CA GLY A 91 -21.92 5.22 -9.25
C GLY A 91 -23.00 6.30 -9.11
N ARG A 92 -22.64 7.58 -9.00
CA ARG A 92 -23.56 8.73 -8.94
C ARG A 92 -23.27 9.71 -10.05
#